data_AF-A0A0U5IEP9-F1
#
_entry.id   AF-A0A0U5IEP9-F1
#
_cell.length_a   1.000
_cell.length_b   1.000
_cell.length_c   1.000
_cell.angle_alpha   90.00
_cell.angle_beta   90.00
_cell.angle_gamma   90.00
#
_symmetry.space_group_name_H-M   'P 1'
#
loop_
_entity.id
_entity.type
_entity.pdbx_description
1 polymer ?
#
loop_
_entity_poly.entity_id
_entity_poly.type
_entity_poly.pdbx_seq_one_letter_code
_entity_poly.pdbx_strand_id
1 'polypeptide(L)'
;MRRPDSFLKGALEQWKGAVGRGVRSLYRLLPLGDVERGRIKTAVHSVGRPFARLLGSREPEWSKLVPDWDGSWSSLFPPVESDARRLLVIDWKPPTPDRDSGSFRMRMILELMSEDGWVIDFIGDRRAEDLSYEASLQELGIPVIIGQEAAFRHLTHHGSAYRTVWISRPEIAERYLPMVRALAVQAWVIYDTVDLHWIRLRRGMPFSDTPEVLRVASERYRAIELCNARCSDLTIAITDDERAALQEASPGLAVAVLPNIHRVCLHVAPVSTRSDLFFIGSFNHPPNVDAVIYFAHEIFPLILQQLPDVRFHIAGSDMPYSVRALKSRRIDPIGFVRDVTPWFQRARVFVAPLRHGAGMKGKVGQSLAFGLPVVTTRVGAEGMGLTHEINAMIADDRVGFAEAVIRLYSDDRLWLRLSSAGRELVGRSFSREAVRRVLTPVLGSNE
;
A
#
# COMPACT_ATOMS: atom_id res chain seq x y z
N MET A 1 7.68 -41.44 15.44
CA MET A 1 6.82 -41.75 14.27
C MET A 1 5.36 -41.37 14.56
N ARG A 2 4.93 -40.18 14.14
CA ARG A 2 3.53 -39.85 13.80
C ARG A 2 3.62 -38.80 12.69
N ARG A 3 3.00 -39.08 11.54
CA ARG A 3 3.19 -38.34 10.28
C ARG A 3 2.54 -36.94 10.34
N PRO A 4 3.17 -35.88 9.77
CA PRO A 4 2.58 -34.53 9.64
C PRO A 4 1.56 -34.39 8.49
N ASP A 5 1.16 -35.49 7.83
CA ASP A 5 0.43 -35.46 6.56
C ASP A 5 -1.02 -34.95 6.66
N SER A 6 -1.65 -34.95 7.84
CA SER A 6 -3.07 -34.62 7.98
C SER A 6 -3.37 -33.12 7.99
N PHE A 7 -2.45 -32.30 8.51
CA PHE A 7 -2.60 -30.83 8.51
C PHE A 7 -2.36 -30.25 7.12
N LEU A 8 -1.36 -30.78 6.41
CA LEU A 8 -1.09 -30.45 5.00
C LEU A 8 -2.23 -30.92 4.08
N LYS A 9 -2.79 -32.11 4.29
CA LYS A 9 -3.99 -32.57 3.54
C LYS A 9 -5.24 -31.73 3.85
N GLY A 10 -5.46 -31.33 5.10
CA GLY A 10 -6.58 -30.46 5.47
C GLY A 10 -6.47 -29.05 4.87
N ALA A 11 -5.26 -28.49 4.85
CA ALA A 11 -4.95 -27.26 4.15
C ALA A 11 -5.08 -27.41 2.62
N LEU A 12 -4.66 -28.54 2.03
CA LEU A 12 -4.79 -28.86 0.60
C LEU A 12 -6.25 -29.13 0.16
N GLU A 13 -7.09 -29.68 1.04
CA GLU A 13 -8.52 -29.89 0.82
C GLU A 13 -9.30 -28.57 0.96
N GLN A 14 -8.95 -27.73 1.95
CA GLN A 14 -9.41 -26.33 2.01
C GLN A 14 -8.89 -25.50 0.82
N TRP A 15 -7.70 -25.80 0.31
CA TRP A 15 -7.09 -25.19 -0.89
C TRP A 15 -7.80 -25.63 -2.18
N LYS A 16 -8.19 -26.90 -2.32
CA LYS A 16 -9.06 -27.35 -3.43
C LYS A 16 -10.45 -26.71 -3.38
N GLY A 17 -10.96 -26.42 -2.19
CA GLY A 17 -12.21 -25.68 -1.99
C GLY A 17 -12.12 -24.19 -2.31
N ALA A 18 -10.98 -23.54 -2.03
CA ALA A 18 -10.75 -22.11 -2.25
C ALA A 18 -10.23 -21.76 -3.66
N VAL A 19 -9.47 -22.66 -4.29
CA VAL A 19 -8.91 -22.49 -5.64
C VAL A 19 -9.87 -23.00 -6.73
N GLY A 20 -10.85 -23.83 -6.38
CA GLY A 20 -11.70 -24.50 -7.37
C GLY A 20 -12.79 -23.65 -8.05
N ARG A 21 -13.07 -22.42 -7.60
CA ARG A 21 -14.28 -21.67 -8.07
C ARG A 21 -14.18 -20.14 -8.17
N GLY A 22 -13.04 -19.51 -7.90
CA GLY A 22 -12.99 -18.07 -7.66
C GLY A 22 -13.33 -17.19 -8.86
N VAL A 23 -12.91 -17.60 -10.06
CA VAL A 23 -13.20 -16.88 -11.31
C VAL A 23 -13.26 -17.93 -12.46
N ARG A 24 -13.98 -17.71 -13.56
CA ARG A 24 -13.52 -18.15 -14.90
C ARG A 24 -12.39 -17.19 -15.37
N SER A 25 -11.64 -16.61 -14.44
CA SER A 25 -10.23 -16.79 -14.04
C SER A 25 -9.27 -16.37 -15.08
N LEU A 26 -8.94 -15.09 -15.11
CA LEU A 26 -7.94 -14.53 -16.00
C LEU A 26 -8.23 -14.60 -17.52
N TYR A 27 -9.23 -15.33 -18.03
CA TYR A 27 -9.26 -15.83 -19.42
C TYR A 27 -9.56 -14.83 -20.54
N ARG A 28 -9.76 -13.55 -20.23
CA ARG A 28 -9.67 -12.47 -21.22
C ARG A 28 -8.47 -11.57 -21.01
N LEU A 29 -7.70 -11.74 -19.93
CA LEU A 29 -6.67 -10.82 -19.48
C LEU A 29 -5.37 -10.96 -20.31
N LEU A 30 -5.58 -11.11 -21.61
CA LEU A 30 -4.68 -11.33 -22.72
C LEU A 30 -5.03 -10.24 -23.76
N PRO A 31 -4.10 -9.82 -24.62
CA PRO A 31 -4.35 -8.81 -25.65
C PRO A 31 -5.13 -9.44 -26.83
N LEU A 32 -6.47 -9.33 -26.85
CA LEU A 32 -7.38 -10.16 -27.66
C LEU A 32 -8.38 -9.35 -28.54
N GLY A 33 -8.87 -9.93 -29.63
CA GLY A 33 -9.89 -9.44 -30.59
C GLY A 33 -11.29 -10.09 -30.49
N ASP A 34 -12.13 -9.97 -31.54
CA ASP A 34 -13.61 -10.01 -31.39
C ASP A 34 -14.26 -11.37 -31.08
N VAL A 35 -13.62 -12.50 -31.41
CA VAL A 35 -14.10 -13.84 -31.02
C VAL A 35 -13.89 -14.10 -29.53
N GLU A 36 -12.89 -13.47 -28.91
CA GLU A 36 -12.57 -13.65 -27.49
C GLU A 36 -13.53 -12.90 -26.57
N ARG A 37 -14.20 -11.89 -27.12
CA ARG A 37 -15.38 -11.29 -26.52
C ARG A 37 -16.57 -12.26 -26.45
N GLY A 38 -16.67 -13.23 -27.36
CA GLY A 38 -17.78 -14.19 -27.43
C GLY A 38 -17.95 -15.14 -26.24
N ARG A 39 -17.02 -15.21 -25.27
CA ARG A 39 -16.99 -16.25 -24.22
C ARG A 39 -17.18 -15.78 -22.77
N ILE A 40 -16.90 -14.51 -22.44
CA ILE A 40 -17.44 -13.92 -21.17
C ILE A 40 -18.97 -13.85 -21.25
N LYS A 41 -19.45 -13.66 -22.48
CA LYS A 41 -20.78 -13.91 -22.98
C LYS A 41 -21.45 -15.20 -22.43
N THR A 42 -20.74 -16.30 -22.17
CA THR A 42 -21.33 -17.52 -21.56
C THR A 42 -21.18 -17.57 -20.03
N ALA A 43 -20.32 -16.75 -19.44
CA ALA A 43 -20.03 -16.72 -17.99
C ALA A 43 -21.16 -16.12 -17.15
N VAL A 44 -21.93 -15.19 -17.71
CA VAL A 44 -23.19 -14.71 -17.13
C VAL A 44 -24.35 -15.68 -17.41
N HIS A 45 -24.27 -16.43 -18.50
CA HIS A 45 -25.37 -17.26 -19.01
C HIS A 45 -25.62 -18.59 -18.29
N SER A 46 -24.66 -19.14 -17.53
CA SER A 46 -24.86 -20.38 -16.73
C SER A 46 -25.17 -20.12 -15.26
N VAL A 47 -25.37 -18.87 -14.87
CA VAL A 47 -25.76 -18.44 -13.51
C VAL A 47 -27.12 -19.03 -13.11
N GLY A 48 -27.94 -19.52 -14.05
CA GLY A 48 -29.31 -19.93 -13.76
C GLY A 48 -29.79 -21.37 -14.02
N ARG A 49 -29.16 -22.29 -14.80
CA ARG A 49 -30.02 -23.35 -15.43
C ARG A 49 -29.72 -24.87 -15.40
N PRO A 50 -28.58 -25.46 -14.96
CA PRO A 50 -28.63 -26.91 -14.65
C PRO A 50 -27.86 -27.48 -13.45
N PHE A 51 -27.10 -26.71 -12.65
CA PHE A 51 -26.38 -27.30 -11.49
C PHE A 51 -27.16 -27.22 -10.16
N ALA A 52 -27.99 -26.18 -9.98
CA ALA A 52 -28.83 -26.00 -8.80
C ALA A 52 -29.97 -27.05 -8.71
N ARG A 53 -30.42 -27.61 -9.85
CA ARG A 53 -31.44 -28.68 -9.87
C ARG A 53 -30.91 -30.04 -9.40
N LEU A 54 -29.59 -30.27 -9.42
CA LEU A 54 -29.02 -31.57 -9.03
C LEU A 54 -28.61 -31.64 -7.54
N LEU A 55 -28.51 -30.50 -6.84
CA LEU A 55 -27.94 -30.41 -5.49
C LEU A 55 -28.84 -29.72 -4.45
N GLY A 56 -30.04 -29.25 -4.81
CA GLY A 56 -31.02 -28.74 -3.84
C GLY A 56 -30.60 -27.48 -3.06
N SER A 57 -29.53 -26.79 -3.47
CA SER A 57 -29.06 -25.56 -2.82
C SER A 57 -29.84 -24.33 -3.32
N ARG A 58 -30.32 -23.49 -2.40
CA ARG A 58 -30.94 -22.19 -2.71
C ARG A 58 -29.98 -21.33 -3.57
N GLU A 59 -30.51 -20.69 -4.60
CA GLU A 59 -29.75 -19.76 -5.45
C GLU A 59 -29.05 -18.69 -4.60
N PRO A 60 -27.78 -18.36 -4.88
CA PRO A 60 -27.12 -17.26 -4.20
C PRO A 60 -27.75 -15.93 -4.65
N GLU A 61 -28.08 -15.04 -3.72
CA GLU A 61 -28.91 -13.84 -3.97
C GLU A 61 -28.40 -12.91 -5.07
N TRP A 62 -27.12 -13.00 -5.45
CA TRP A 62 -26.55 -12.22 -6.54
C TRP A 62 -27.10 -12.57 -7.93
N SER A 63 -27.72 -13.74 -8.13
CA SER A 63 -28.41 -14.08 -9.38
C SER A 63 -29.62 -13.18 -9.66
N LYS A 64 -30.19 -12.57 -8.61
CA LYS A 64 -31.31 -11.61 -8.70
C LYS A 64 -30.87 -10.16 -8.95
N LEU A 65 -29.55 -9.91 -9.00
CA LEU A 65 -28.95 -8.58 -9.15
C LEU A 65 -28.45 -8.31 -10.57
N VAL A 66 -28.61 -9.28 -11.48
CA VAL A 66 -28.30 -9.12 -12.91
C VAL A 66 -29.53 -8.51 -13.59
N PRO A 67 -29.41 -7.39 -14.34
CA PRO A 67 -30.53 -6.81 -15.07
C PRO A 67 -31.21 -7.83 -16.00
N ASP A 68 -32.52 -7.71 -16.21
CA ASP A 68 -33.25 -8.57 -17.14
C ASP A 68 -32.63 -8.46 -18.55
N TRP A 69 -32.11 -9.58 -19.05
CA TRP A 69 -31.44 -9.65 -20.35
C TRP A 69 -32.48 -9.86 -21.45
N ASP A 70 -32.73 -8.81 -22.23
CA ASP A 70 -33.66 -8.78 -23.36
C ASP A 70 -33.12 -9.45 -24.65
N GLY A 71 -31.95 -10.09 -24.58
CA GLY A 71 -31.26 -10.68 -25.72
C GLY A 71 -30.26 -9.74 -26.41
N SER A 72 -30.20 -8.47 -26.01
CA SER A 72 -29.25 -7.48 -26.53
C SER A 72 -28.04 -7.29 -25.63
N TRP A 73 -26.86 -7.18 -26.24
CA TRP A 73 -25.60 -6.88 -25.54
C TRP A 73 -25.53 -5.42 -25.10
N SER A 74 -26.25 -4.52 -25.76
CA SER A 74 -26.37 -3.10 -25.36
C SER A 74 -27.17 -2.92 -24.06
N SER A 75 -27.94 -3.92 -23.66
CA SER A 75 -28.77 -3.88 -22.45
C SER A 75 -28.02 -4.39 -21.21
N LEU A 76 -26.90 -5.13 -21.41
CA LEU A 76 -25.95 -5.54 -20.37
C LEU A 76 -24.79 -4.56 -20.22
N PHE A 77 -24.51 -3.77 -21.25
CA PHE A 77 -23.46 -2.77 -21.29
C PHE A 77 -24.13 -1.46 -21.69
N PRO A 78 -24.51 -0.60 -20.73
CA PRO A 78 -25.14 0.67 -21.05
C PRO A 78 -24.26 1.45 -22.03
N PRO A 79 -24.84 2.29 -22.90
CA PRO A 79 -24.04 3.20 -23.72
C PRO A 79 -23.06 3.96 -22.82
N VAL A 80 -21.85 4.18 -23.33
CA VAL A 80 -20.81 4.90 -22.59
C VAL A 80 -21.31 6.31 -22.30
N GLU A 81 -21.67 6.57 -21.04
CA GLU A 81 -22.03 7.89 -20.55
C GLU A 81 -20.72 8.65 -20.33
N SER A 82 -20.34 9.44 -21.32
CA SER A 82 -19.03 10.10 -21.38
C SER A 82 -18.97 11.32 -20.44
N ASP A 83 -18.64 11.09 -19.17
CA ASP A 83 -17.90 12.10 -18.38
C ASP A 83 -16.42 11.70 -18.32
N ALA A 84 -15.57 12.47 -19.02
CA ALA A 84 -14.14 12.23 -19.10
C ALA A 84 -13.43 12.26 -17.74
N ARG A 85 -14.10 12.71 -16.65
CA ARG A 85 -13.51 12.90 -15.33
C ARG A 85 -14.14 12.04 -14.23
N ARG A 86 -14.76 10.89 -14.56
CA ARG A 86 -15.24 9.95 -13.54
C ARG A 86 -14.24 8.83 -13.24
N LEU A 87 -13.82 8.75 -11.97
CA LEU A 87 -12.86 7.80 -11.43
C LEU A 87 -13.52 6.86 -10.42
N LEU A 88 -13.34 5.57 -10.60
CA LEU A 88 -13.65 4.59 -9.55
C LEU A 88 -12.36 4.19 -8.83
N VAL A 89 -12.31 4.33 -7.50
CA VAL A 89 -11.20 3.82 -6.69
C VAL A 89 -11.67 2.60 -5.91
N ILE A 90 -10.90 1.51 -5.95
CA ILE A 90 -11.17 0.27 -5.23
C ILE A 90 -9.97 -0.07 -4.34
N ASP A 91 -10.20 -0.18 -3.04
CA ASP A 91 -9.18 -0.59 -2.05
C ASP A 91 -9.78 -1.57 -1.04
N TRP A 92 -8.95 -2.07 -0.13
CA TRP A 92 -9.33 -3.00 0.93
C TRP A 92 -10.39 -2.44 1.86
N LYS A 93 -10.28 -1.16 2.20
CA LYS A 93 -11.21 -0.43 3.06
C LYS A 93 -11.03 1.08 2.82
N PRO A 94 -11.98 1.93 3.26
CA PRO A 94 -11.75 3.36 3.35
C PRO A 94 -10.40 3.66 4.04
N PRO A 95 -9.59 4.59 3.49
CA PRO A 95 -8.22 4.80 3.95
C PRO A 95 -8.20 5.27 5.40
N THR A 96 -7.31 4.68 6.19
CA THR A 96 -7.03 5.06 7.58
C THR A 96 -5.67 5.80 7.68
N PRO A 97 -5.60 7.09 7.28
CA PRO A 97 -4.33 7.80 7.03
C PRO A 97 -3.46 8.00 8.27
N ASP A 98 -4.04 7.86 9.47
CA ASP A 98 -3.36 7.93 10.76
C ASP A 98 -2.78 6.58 11.22
N ARG A 99 -3.03 5.49 10.47
CA ARG A 99 -2.59 4.14 10.85
C ARG A 99 -1.46 3.59 10.00
N ASP A 100 -1.48 3.80 8.69
CA ASP A 100 -0.46 3.26 7.79
C ASP A 100 -0.16 4.17 6.59
N SER A 101 1.02 4.00 6.00
CA SER A 101 1.49 4.85 4.90
C SER A 101 0.72 4.64 3.60
N GLY A 102 0.23 3.42 3.33
CA GLY A 102 -0.55 3.14 2.14
C GLY A 102 -1.89 3.88 2.16
N SER A 103 -2.57 3.82 3.31
CA SER A 103 -3.79 4.60 3.57
C SER A 103 -3.54 6.11 3.49
N PHE A 104 -2.42 6.60 4.03
CA PHE A 104 -2.06 8.01 3.93
C PHE A 104 -1.87 8.44 2.47
N ARG A 105 -1.12 7.66 1.68
CA ARG A 105 -0.90 7.92 0.26
C ARG A 105 -2.21 7.91 -0.52
N MET A 106 -3.06 6.91 -0.31
CA MET A 106 -4.37 6.81 -0.96
C MET A 106 -5.24 8.04 -0.64
N ARG A 107 -5.29 8.47 0.64
CA ARG A 107 -5.99 9.70 1.03
C ARG A 107 -5.46 10.93 0.29
N MET A 108 -4.15 11.07 0.16
CA MET A 108 -3.56 12.20 -0.59
C MET A 108 -3.88 12.15 -2.09
N ILE A 109 -3.88 10.96 -2.70
CA ILE A 109 -4.28 10.79 -4.10
C ILE A 109 -5.74 11.22 -4.28
N LEU A 110 -6.66 10.73 -3.44
CA LEU A 110 -8.08 11.10 -3.50
C LEU A 110 -8.28 12.62 -3.38
N GLU A 111 -7.62 13.28 -2.41
CA GLU A 111 -7.68 14.74 -2.26
C GLU A 111 -7.17 15.47 -3.51
N LEU A 112 -6.03 15.06 -4.08
CA LEU A 112 -5.49 15.68 -5.29
C LEU A 112 -6.44 15.52 -6.48
N MET A 113 -7.06 14.34 -6.63
CA MET A 113 -8.00 14.07 -7.71
C MET A 113 -9.29 14.87 -7.55
N SER A 114 -9.83 14.96 -6.34
CA SER A 114 -10.99 15.81 -6.05
C SER A 114 -10.70 17.28 -6.36
N GLU A 115 -9.53 17.79 -5.95
CA GLU A 115 -9.08 19.16 -6.26
C GLU A 115 -8.90 19.40 -7.76
N ASP A 116 -8.49 18.38 -8.53
CA ASP A 116 -8.34 18.46 -9.98
C ASP A 116 -9.70 18.32 -10.73
N GLY A 117 -10.80 18.18 -9.99
CA GLY A 117 -12.17 18.15 -10.49
C GLY A 117 -12.63 16.78 -11.00
N TRP A 118 -12.04 15.69 -10.49
CA TRP A 118 -12.55 14.34 -10.74
C TRP A 118 -13.80 14.07 -9.90
N VAL A 119 -14.79 13.43 -10.51
CA VAL A 119 -15.93 12.83 -9.81
C VAL A 119 -15.52 11.42 -9.39
N ILE A 120 -15.42 11.19 -8.09
CA ILE A 120 -14.84 9.96 -7.55
C ILE A 120 -15.90 9.14 -6.82
N ASP A 121 -16.00 7.87 -7.16
CA ASP A 121 -16.68 6.85 -6.35
C ASP A 121 -15.63 5.94 -5.71
N PHE A 122 -15.85 5.54 -4.46
CA PHE A 122 -14.94 4.66 -3.73
C PHE A 122 -15.60 3.34 -3.34
N ILE A 123 -14.98 2.22 -3.69
CA ILE A 123 -15.35 0.88 -3.22
C ILE A 123 -14.33 0.41 -2.19
N GLY A 124 -14.81 0.13 -0.98
CA GLY A 124 -14.06 -0.61 0.03
C GLY A 124 -14.48 -2.07 0.08
N ASP A 125 -13.54 -3.01 0.02
CA ASP A 125 -13.85 -4.44 0.16
C ASP A 125 -14.48 -4.80 1.51
N ARG A 126 -14.13 -4.04 2.55
CA ARG A 126 -14.77 -4.07 3.86
C ARG A 126 -14.85 -2.68 4.47
N ARG A 127 -15.60 -2.55 5.57
CA ARG A 127 -15.62 -1.32 6.39
C ARG A 127 -14.25 -1.06 7.01
N ALA A 128 -13.95 0.22 7.23
CA ALA A 128 -12.86 0.60 8.12
C ALA A 128 -13.23 0.27 9.57
N GLU A 129 -12.25 0.24 10.47
CA GLU A 129 -12.53 -0.09 11.87
C GLU A 129 -13.32 1.01 12.60
N ASP A 130 -13.41 2.22 12.02
CA ASP A 130 -14.14 3.36 12.54
C ASP A 130 -14.92 4.06 11.40
N LEU A 131 -16.17 4.43 11.65
CA LEU A 131 -17.05 5.08 10.67
C LEU A 131 -16.58 6.49 10.28
N SER A 132 -15.75 7.13 11.11
CA SER A 132 -15.16 8.44 10.80
C SER A 132 -14.30 8.43 9.55
N TYR A 133 -13.70 7.30 9.17
CA TYR A 133 -12.94 7.18 7.92
C TYR A 133 -13.86 7.19 6.69
N GLU A 134 -15.01 6.52 6.75
CA GLU A 134 -16.05 6.58 5.72
C GLU A 134 -16.60 8.02 5.61
N ALA A 135 -16.96 8.63 6.74
CA ALA A 135 -17.43 10.02 6.80
C ALA A 135 -16.41 11.00 6.21
N SER A 136 -15.11 10.80 6.46
CA SER A 136 -14.06 11.67 5.93
C SER A 136 -13.96 11.65 4.41
N LEU A 137 -14.38 10.57 3.74
CA LEU A 137 -14.47 10.51 2.28
C LEU A 137 -15.74 11.20 1.79
N GLN A 138 -16.85 11.03 2.50
CA GLN A 138 -18.12 11.70 2.18
C GLN A 138 -18.02 13.22 2.31
N GLU A 139 -17.25 13.73 3.27
CA GLU A 139 -16.91 15.16 3.40
C GLU A 139 -16.13 15.70 2.18
N LEU A 140 -15.39 14.84 1.47
CA LEU A 140 -14.76 15.18 0.18
C LEU A 140 -15.72 15.05 -1.01
N GLY A 141 -16.99 14.73 -0.77
CA GLY A 141 -17.98 14.47 -1.81
C GLY A 141 -17.80 13.11 -2.49
N ILE A 142 -17.08 12.17 -1.87
CA ILE A 142 -16.79 10.85 -2.43
C ILE A 142 -17.78 9.82 -1.84
N PRO A 143 -18.72 9.27 -2.65
CA PRO A 143 -19.58 8.19 -2.21
C PRO A 143 -18.78 6.94 -1.90
N VAL A 144 -19.18 6.23 -0.83
CA VAL A 144 -18.51 5.01 -0.38
C VAL A 144 -19.45 3.81 -0.49
N ILE A 145 -19.04 2.83 -1.28
CA ILE A 145 -19.70 1.54 -1.46
C ILE A 145 -18.88 0.48 -0.71
N ILE A 146 -19.52 -0.32 0.14
CA ILE A 146 -18.83 -1.32 0.94
C ILE A 146 -19.25 -2.73 0.58
N GLY A 147 -18.25 -3.58 0.28
CA GLY A 147 -18.40 -5.00 0.07
C GLY A 147 -18.64 -5.39 -1.40
N GLN A 148 -18.26 -6.63 -1.72
CA GLN A 148 -18.27 -7.16 -3.10
C GLN A 148 -19.66 -7.14 -3.75
N GLU A 149 -20.71 -7.44 -2.98
CA GLU A 149 -22.07 -7.47 -3.52
C GLU A 149 -22.57 -6.07 -3.90
N ALA A 150 -22.33 -5.08 -3.03
CA ALA A 150 -22.67 -3.70 -3.31
C ALA A 150 -21.83 -3.15 -4.48
N ALA A 151 -20.54 -3.50 -4.53
CA ALA A 151 -19.65 -3.17 -5.64
C ALA A 151 -20.17 -3.74 -6.97
N PHE A 152 -20.63 -5.00 -6.98
CA PHE A 152 -21.19 -5.63 -8.17
C PHE A 152 -22.44 -4.88 -8.66
N ARG A 153 -23.41 -4.61 -7.76
CA ARG A 153 -24.61 -3.83 -8.09
C ARG A 153 -24.26 -2.44 -8.63
N HIS A 154 -23.30 -1.78 -7.99
CA HIS A 154 -22.84 -0.45 -8.39
C HIS A 154 -22.26 -0.48 -9.80
N LEU A 155 -21.37 -1.44 -10.10
CA LEU A 155 -20.76 -1.59 -11.41
C LEU A 155 -21.76 -2.04 -12.49
N THR A 156 -22.79 -2.81 -12.16
CA THR A 156 -23.84 -3.14 -13.15
C THR A 156 -24.66 -1.94 -13.58
N HIS A 157 -24.86 -0.95 -12.70
CA HIS A 157 -25.64 0.24 -12.99
C HIS A 157 -24.79 1.41 -13.52
N HIS A 158 -23.56 1.55 -13.04
CA HIS A 158 -22.73 2.73 -13.28
C HIS A 158 -21.39 2.41 -13.97
N GLY A 159 -21.10 1.14 -14.26
CA GLY A 159 -19.82 0.70 -14.81
C GLY A 159 -19.45 1.38 -16.13
N SER A 160 -20.43 1.67 -16.99
CA SER A 160 -20.24 2.36 -18.28
C SER A 160 -19.85 3.84 -18.16
N ALA A 161 -19.99 4.44 -16.97
CA ALA A 161 -19.68 5.85 -16.72
C ALA A 161 -18.24 6.08 -16.28
N TYR A 162 -17.49 5.04 -15.87
CA TYR A 162 -16.10 5.22 -15.44
C TYR A 162 -15.15 5.24 -16.64
N ARG A 163 -14.37 6.31 -16.76
CA ARG A 163 -13.26 6.39 -17.73
C ARG A 163 -11.99 5.74 -17.19
N THR A 164 -11.80 5.82 -15.88
CA THR A 164 -10.62 5.32 -15.18
C THR A 164 -11.05 4.55 -13.94
N VAL A 165 -10.42 3.40 -13.69
CA VAL A 165 -10.62 2.60 -12.49
C VAL A 165 -9.26 2.34 -11.85
N TRP A 166 -9.09 2.78 -10.60
CA TRP A 166 -7.87 2.59 -9.81
C TRP A 166 -8.08 1.48 -8.79
N ILE A 167 -7.36 0.37 -8.90
CA ILE A 167 -7.44 -0.73 -7.95
C ILE A 167 -6.12 -0.85 -7.19
N SER A 168 -6.20 -0.74 -5.87
CA SER A 168 -5.06 -0.69 -4.96
C SER A 168 -4.91 -2.01 -4.20
N ARG A 169 -3.67 -2.51 -4.12
CA ARG A 169 -3.22 -3.75 -3.44
C ARG A 169 -3.47 -5.05 -4.21
N PRO A 170 -2.55 -6.04 -4.12
CA PRO A 170 -2.62 -7.27 -4.92
C PRO A 170 -3.89 -8.10 -4.71
N GLU A 171 -4.32 -8.31 -3.47
CA GLU A 171 -5.46 -9.19 -3.18
C GLU A 171 -6.80 -8.54 -3.56
N ILE A 172 -6.85 -7.21 -3.56
CA ILE A 172 -8.02 -6.45 -4.00
C ILE A 172 -8.08 -6.44 -5.53
N ALA A 173 -6.95 -6.20 -6.20
CA ALA A 173 -6.88 -6.34 -7.64
C ALA A 173 -7.23 -7.76 -8.10
N GLU A 174 -6.69 -8.80 -7.46
CA GLU A 174 -7.03 -10.20 -7.77
C GLU A 174 -8.54 -10.46 -7.74
N ARG A 175 -9.24 -9.82 -6.81
CA ARG A 175 -10.66 -10.01 -6.55
C ARG A 175 -11.58 -9.17 -7.43
N TYR A 176 -11.27 -7.89 -7.60
CA TYR A 176 -12.17 -6.93 -8.27
C TYR A 176 -11.88 -6.75 -9.76
N LEU A 177 -10.65 -7.01 -10.21
CA LEU A 177 -10.25 -6.76 -11.59
C LEU A 177 -11.07 -7.55 -12.62
N PRO A 178 -11.46 -8.83 -12.40
CA PRO A 178 -12.36 -9.54 -13.32
C PRO A 178 -13.74 -8.86 -13.45
N MET A 179 -14.27 -8.33 -12.34
CA MET A 179 -15.56 -7.62 -12.30
C MET A 179 -15.48 -6.29 -13.04
N VAL A 180 -14.42 -5.52 -12.78
CA VAL A 180 -14.16 -4.24 -13.46
C VAL A 180 -14.00 -4.45 -14.97
N ARG A 181 -13.18 -5.42 -15.40
CA ARG A 181 -13.00 -5.73 -16.83
C ARG A 181 -14.27 -6.27 -17.51
N ALA A 182 -15.24 -6.76 -16.74
CA ALA A 182 -16.52 -7.21 -17.26
C ALA A 182 -17.57 -6.09 -17.33
N LEU A 183 -17.61 -5.19 -16.35
CA LEU A 183 -18.71 -4.23 -16.17
C LEU A 183 -18.33 -2.77 -16.49
N ALA A 184 -17.04 -2.44 -16.47
CA ALA A 184 -16.48 -1.15 -16.87
C ALA A 184 -15.50 -1.37 -18.05
N VAL A 185 -16.00 -1.96 -19.13
CA VAL A 185 -15.20 -2.47 -20.26
C VAL A 185 -14.38 -1.40 -20.98
N GLN A 186 -14.81 -0.15 -20.92
CA GLN A 186 -14.19 1.03 -21.51
C GLN A 186 -13.17 1.71 -20.59
N ALA A 187 -13.12 1.33 -19.31
CA ALA A 187 -12.29 1.99 -18.34
C ALA A 187 -10.80 1.67 -18.56
N TRP A 188 -9.97 2.71 -18.44
CA TRP A 188 -8.53 2.58 -18.24
C TRP A 188 -8.28 2.08 -16.80
N VAL A 189 -7.79 0.85 -16.67
CA VAL A 189 -7.59 0.19 -15.38
C VAL A 189 -6.15 0.37 -14.92
N ILE A 190 -6.00 1.03 -13.78
CA ILE A 190 -4.74 1.23 -13.08
C ILE A 190 -4.66 0.23 -11.93
N TYR A 191 -3.58 -0.55 -11.87
CA TYR A 191 -3.26 -1.38 -10.73
C TYR A 191 -2.12 -0.75 -9.92
N ASP A 192 -2.41 -0.38 -8.68
CA ASP A 192 -1.44 0.18 -7.74
C ASP A 192 -0.95 -0.89 -6.79
N THR A 193 0.35 -1.20 -6.89
CA THR A 193 0.94 -2.30 -6.11
C THR A 193 1.04 -1.96 -4.63
N VAL A 194 1.11 -0.66 -4.29
CA VAL A 194 1.46 -0.11 -2.96
C VAL A 194 2.87 -0.48 -2.49
N ASP A 195 3.27 -1.74 -2.65
CA ASP A 195 4.64 -2.24 -2.63
C ASP A 195 4.67 -3.65 -3.24
N LEU A 196 5.84 -4.10 -3.72
CA LEU A 196 5.96 -5.46 -4.26
C LEU A 196 6.12 -6.49 -3.13
N HIS A 197 5.02 -7.18 -2.83
CA HIS A 197 4.91 -8.15 -1.74
C HIS A 197 5.87 -9.32 -1.92
N TRP A 198 6.06 -9.81 -3.15
CA TRP A 198 7.01 -10.90 -3.38
C TRP A 198 8.46 -10.50 -3.03
N ILE A 199 8.86 -9.26 -3.32
CA ILE A 199 10.20 -8.75 -2.98
C ILE A 199 10.32 -8.59 -1.47
N ARG A 200 9.32 -7.99 -0.83
CA ARG A 200 9.28 -7.78 0.62
C ARG A 200 9.42 -9.10 1.39
N LEU A 201 8.63 -10.11 1.01
CA LEU A 201 8.64 -11.42 1.65
C LEU A 201 9.97 -12.14 1.44
N ARG A 202 10.50 -12.12 0.21
CA ARG A 202 11.81 -12.73 -0.12
C ARG A 202 12.94 -12.12 0.71
N ARG A 203 12.97 -10.79 0.84
CA ARG A 203 13.99 -10.07 1.64
C ARG A 203 13.83 -10.28 3.14
N GLY A 204 12.64 -10.65 3.62
CA GLY A 204 12.38 -10.97 5.03
C GLY A 204 12.82 -12.38 5.44
N MET A 205 13.09 -13.29 4.49
CA MET A 205 13.44 -14.69 4.78
C MET A 205 14.62 -14.87 5.75
N PRO A 206 15.74 -14.12 5.63
CA PRO A 206 16.88 -14.25 6.55
C PRO A 206 16.58 -13.83 8.00
N PHE A 207 15.46 -13.13 8.24
CA PHE A 207 15.09 -12.55 9.52
C PHE A 207 13.85 -13.21 10.14
N SER A 208 13.37 -14.31 9.55
CA SER A 208 12.18 -15.01 10.01
C SER A 208 12.53 -16.38 10.58
N ASP A 209 11.83 -16.77 11.63
CA ASP A 209 11.89 -18.13 12.17
C ASP A 209 11.21 -19.17 11.24
N THR A 210 10.49 -18.71 10.21
CA THR A 210 9.75 -19.56 9.25
C THR A 210 10.05 -19.19 7.78
N PRO A 211 11.31 -19.27 7.32
CA PRO A 211 11.71 -18.80 6.00
C PRO A 211 10.98 -19.53 4.86
N GLU A 212 10.66 -20.81 5.04
CA GLU A 212 9.93 -21.60 4.02
C GLU A 212 8.49 -21.11 3.82
N VAL A 213 7.81 -20.65 4.89
CA VAL A 213 6.48 -20.04 4.80
C VAL A 213 6.54 -18.75 3.99
N LEU A 214 7.57 -17.93 4.23
CA LEU A 214 7.81 -16.70 3.46
C LEU A 214 8.17 -16.98 2.00
N ARG A 215 8.87 -18.08 1.70
CA ARG A 215 9.18 -18.51 0.33
C ARG A 215 7.89 -18.78 -0.45
N VAL A 216 7.03 -19.62 0.10
CA VAL A 216 5.75 -20.00 -0.54
C VAL A 216 4.85 -18.78 -0.69
N ALA A 217 4.78 -17.92 0.33
CA ALA A 217 4.02 -16.67 0.24
C ALA A 217 4.59 -15.74 -0.84
N SER A 218 5.92 -15.59 -0.93
CA SER A 218 6.58 -14.76 -1.95
C SER A 218 6.25 -15.23 -3.36
N GLU A 219 6.34 -16.54 -3.63
CA GLU A 219 5.98 -17.12 -4.94
C GLU A 219 4.51 -16.87 -5.30
N ARG A 220 3.61 -17.00 -4.33
CA ARG A 220 2.19 -16.71 -4.51
C ARG A 220 1.95 -15.24 -4.86
N TYR A 221 2.51 -14.32 -4.09
CA TYR A 221 2.36 -12.89 -4.37
C TYR A 221 2.97 -12.51 -5.72
N ARG A 222 4.09 -13.13 -6.11
CA ARG A 222 4.67 -12.94 -7.45
C ARG A 222 3.68 -13.30 -8.55
N ALA A 223 2.98 -14.43 -8.41
CA ALA A 223 1.97 -14.82 -9.38
C ALA A 223 0.78 -13.84 -9.43
N ILE A 224 0.28 -13.42 -8.27
CA ILE A 224 -0.85 -12.48 -8.16
C ILE A 224 -0.49 -11.11 -8.73
N GLU A 225 0.62 -10.53 -8.29
CA GLU A 225 1.05 -9.18 -8.68
C GLU A 225 1.35 -9.10 -10.18
N LEU A 226 2.03 -10.11 -10.76
CA LEU A 226 2.28 -10.15 -12.21
C LEU A 226 1.02 -10.40 -13.03
N CYS A 227 0.10 -11.22 -12.51
CA CYS A 227 -1.21 -11.38 -13.12
C CYS A 227 -1.90 -10.00 -13.17
N ASN A 228 -2.16 -9.39 -12.02
CA ASN A 228 -2.86 -8.10 -11.94
C ASN A 228 -2.22 -7.02 -12.82
N ALA A 229 -0.89 -6.98 -12.90
CA ALA A 229 -0.15 -6.07 -13.77
C ALA A 229 -0.45 -6.29 -15.26
N ARG A 230 -0.43 -7.55 -15.73
CA ARG A 230 -0.76 -7.91 -17.13
C ARG A 230 -2.22 -7.65 -17.49
N CYS A 231 -3.07 -7.64 -16.48
CA CYS A 231 -4.51 -7.53 -16.62
C CYS A 231 -4.99 -6.07 -16.55
N SER A 232 -4.08 -5.14 -16.24
CA SER A 232 -4.30 -3.70 -16.13
C SER A 232 -3.70 -2.98 -17.33
N ASP A 233 -4.20 -1.79 -17.63
CA ASP A 233 -3.67 -0.95 -18.71
C ASP A 233 -2.40 -0.23 -18.26
N LEU A 234 -2.30 0.04 -16.96
CA LEU A 234 -1.12 0.61 -16.32
C LEU A 234 -0.91 0.01 -14.93
N THR A 235 0.34 -0.33 -14.60
CA THR A 235 0.74 -0.67 -13.23
C THR A 235 1.48 0.50 -12.60
N ILE A 236 1.15 0.80 -11.34
CA ILE A 236 1.82 1.82 -10.54
C ILE A 236 2.74 1.13 -9.56
N ALA A 237 4.04 1.37 -9.73
CA ALA A 237 5.09 1.07 -8.78
C ALA A 237 5.40 2.32 -7.92
N ILE A 238 6.03 2.14 -6.76
CA ILE A 238 6.38 3.26 -5.87
C ILE A 238 7.80 3.76 -6.14
N THR A 239 8.68 2.88 -6.62
CA THR A 239 10.09 3.20 -6.90
C THR A 239 10.51 2.73 -8.29
N ASP A 240 11.60 3.32 -8.81
CA ASP A 240 12.20 2.86 -10.07
C ASP A 240 12.73 1.42 -9.99
N ASP A 241 13.19 0.98 -8.81
CA ASP A 241 13.62 -0.40 -8.57
C ASP A 241 12.45 -1.39 -8.69
N GLU A 242 11.28 -1.02 -8.17
CA GLU A 242 10.06 -1.83 -8.31
C GLU A 242 9.59 -1.87 -9.78
N ARG A 243 9.68 -0.74 -10.49
CA ARG A 243 9.42 -0.70 -11.94
C ARG A 243 10.34 -1.66 -12.68
N ALA A 244 11.65 -1.59 -12.42
CA ALA A 244 12.64 -2.46 -13.05
C ALA A 244 12.34 -3.94 -12.75
N ALA A 245 12.01 -4.28 -11.50
CA ALA A 245 11.69 -5.65 -11.11
C ALA A 245 10.41 -6.18 -11.79
N LEU A 246 9.38 -5.36 -11.96
CA LEU A 246 8.17 -5.71 -12.72
C LEU A 246 8.50 -5.96 -14.19
N GLN A 247 9.29 -5.08 -14.80
CA GLN A 247 9.68 -5.18 -16.22
C GLN A 247 10.62 -6.35 -16.50
N GLU A 248 11.53 -6.68 -15.58
CA GLU A 248 12.37 -7.88 -15.64
C GLU A 248 11.51 -9.14 -15.55
N ALA A 249 10.56 -9.18 -14.61
CA ALA A 249 9.71 -10.34 -14.40
C ALA A 249 8.64 -10.54 -15.49
N SER A 250 8.23 -9.46 -16.16
CA SER A 250 7.29 -9.50 -17.28
C SER A 250 7.59 -8.35 -18.27
N PRO A 251 8.46 -8.57 -19.25
CA PRO A 251 8.78 -7.58 -20.27
C PRO A 251 7.53 -7.07 -21.00
N GLY A 252 7.50 -5.78 -21.30
CA GLY A 252 6.38 -5.14 -22.00
C GLY A 252 5.25 -4.63 -21.10
N LEU A 253 5.33 -4.81 -19.77
CA LEU A 253 4.40 -4.16 -18.86
C LEU A 253 4.52 -2.63 -18.93
N ALA A 254 3.37 -1.97 -19.09
CA ALA A 254 3.26 -0.53 -18.87
C ALA A 254 3.33 -0.27 -17.37
N VAL A 255 4.41 0.36 -16.92
CA VAL A 255 4.65 0.66 -15.50
C VAL A 255 5.05 2.12 -15.33
N ALA A 256 4.29 2.85 -14.53
CA ALA A 256 4.63 4.19 -14.08
C ALA A 256 5.06 4.17 -12.61
N VAL A 257 5.87 5.15 -12.21
CA VAL A 257 6.32 5.31 -10.83
C VAL A 257 5.55 6.45 -10.20
N LEU A 258 4.77 6.17 -9.16
CA LEU A 258 4.10 7.17 -8.35
C LEU A 258 4.53 7.02 -6.89
N PRO A 259 5.44 7.87 -6.40
CA PRO A 259 6.04 7.70 -5.08
C PRO A 259 5.04 8.00 -3.95
N ASN A 260 5.50 7.91 -2.70
CA ASN A 260 4.73 8.39 -1.56
C ASN A 260 4.58 9.92 -1.61
N ILE A 261 3.46 10.40 -1.06
CA ILE A 261 3.13 11.81 -0.94
C ILE A 261 3.33 12.23 0.51
N HIS A 262 3.97 13.37 0.73
CA HIS A 262 4.21 13.95 2.04
C HIS A 262 3.75 15.42 2.07
N ARG A 263 3.16 15.82 3.20
CA ARG A 263 2.88 17.23 3.49
C ARG A 263 4.12 17.84 4.14
N VAL A 264 4.77 18.77 3.44
CA VAL A 264 5.96 19.47 3.96
C VAL A 264 5.52 20.42 5.06
N CYS A 265 6.10 20.26 6.25
CA CYS A 265 5.77 21.14 7.37
C CYS A 265 6.33 22.54 7.09
N LEU A 266 5.48 23.57 7.24
CA LEU A 266 5.88 24.96 7.03
C LEU A 266 6.80 25.46 8.14
N HIS A 267 6.59 24.98 9.38
CA HIS A 267 7.33 25.40 10.56
C HIS A 267 8.17 24.26 11.14
N VAL A 268 9.48 24.47 11.20
CA VAL A 268 10.42 23.54 11.83
C VAL A 268 10.83 24.09 13.18
N ALA A 269 10.58 23.33 14.24
CA ALA A 269 11.01 23.70 15.58
C ALA A 269 12.56 23.83 15.66
N PRO A 270 13.10 24.80 16.42
CA PRO A 270 14.54 24.97 16.57
C PRO A 270 15.25 23.72 17.10
N VAL A 271 16.50 23.51 16.66
CA VAL A 271 17.33 22.38 17.10
C VAL A 271 17.51 22.34 18.64
N SER A 272 17.53 23.50 19.29
CA SER A 272 17.70 23.66 20.74
C SER A 272 16.51 23.19 21.58
N THR A 273 15.31 23.08 20.99
CA THR A 273 14.11 22.60 21.69
C THR A 273 13.88 21.11 21.49
N ARG A 274 14.84 20.41 20.86
CA ARG A 274 14.68 19.02 20.43
C ARG A 274 15.56 18.08 21.24
N SER A 275 14.97 16.97 21.65
CA SER A 275 15.65 15.93 22.44
C SER A 275 15.20 14.55 21.99
N ASP A 276 15.90 13.52 22.46
CA ASP A 276 15.53 12.11 22.28
C ASP A 276 15.48 11.58 20.84
N LEU A 277 15.34 10.26 20.75
CA LEU A 277 15.22 9.51 19.51
C LEU A 277 13.75 9.13 19.29
N PHE A 278 13.31 9.10 18.03
CA PHE A 278 11.94 8.74 17.67
C PHE A 278 11.89 7.71 16.55
N PHE A 279 10.96 6.76 16.69
CA PHE A 279 10.56 5.82 15.64
C PHE A 279 9.04 5.78 15.56
N ILE A 280 8.51 5.69 14.33
CA ILE A 280 7.09 5.42 14.10
C ILE A 280 6.87 4.36 13.01
N GLY A 281 5.85 3.52 13.18
CA GLY A 281 5.34 2.67 12.11
C GLY A 281 4.18 1.77 12.56
N SER A 282 3.37 1.29 11.61
CA SER A 282 2.37 0.26 11.89
C SER A 282 3.06 -1.08 12.17
N PHE A 283 2.76 -1.70 13.30
CA PHE A 283 3.39 -2.97 13.69
C PHE A 283 2.70 -4.21 13.14
N ASN A 284 1.62 -4.05 12.36
CA ASN A 284 1.14 -5.07 11.43
C ASN A 284 2.11 -5.30 10.26
N HIS A 285 3.11 -4.44 10.08
CA HIS A 285 4.23 -4.66 9.17
C HIS A 285 5.44 -5.24 9.93
N PRO A 286 5.78 -6.54 9.74
CA PRO A 286 6.87 -7.21 10.46
C PRO A 286 8.23 -6.49 10.43
N PRO A 287 8.67 -5.84 9.34
CA PRO A 287 9.93 -5.09 9.33
C PRO A 287 10.03 -4.00 10.41
N ASN A 288 8.90 -3.46 10.86
CA ASN A 288 8.88 -2.44 11.92
C ASN A 288 9.14 -3.03 13.30
N VAL A 289 8.60 -4.22 13.57
CA VAL A 289 8.86 -4.97 14.80
C VAL A 289 10.34 -5.33 14.86
N ASP A 290 10.86 -5.89 13.77
CA ASP A 290 12.27 -6.24 13.60
C ASP A 290 13.22 -5.06 13.91
N ALA A 291 12.98 -3.92 13.26
CA ALA A 291 13.82 -2.72 13.41
C ALA A 291 13.84 -2.20 14.85
N VAL A 292 12.70 -2.15 15.53
CA VAL A 292 12.62 -1.64 16.91
C VAL A 292 13.33 -2.57 17.88
N ILE A 293 13.14 -3.88 17.75
CA ILE A 293 13.81 -4.88 18.59
C ILE A 293 15.32 -4.85 18.34
N TYR A 294 15.74 -4.83 17.08
CA TYR A 294 17.15 -4.72 16.71
C TYR A 294 17.79 -3.45 17.28
N PHE A 295 17.12 -2.29 17.13
CA PHE A 295 17.62 -1.04 17.68
C PHE A 295 17.76 -1.09 19.20
N ALA A 296 16.73 -1.54 19.90
CA ALA A 296 16.69 -1.55 21.36
C ALA A 296 17.77 -2.44 21.98
N HIS A 297 18.07 -3.59 21.35
CA HIS A 297 19.02 -4.56 21.90
C HIS A 297 20.46 -4.39 21.39
N GLU A 298 20.64 -4.01 20.13
CA GLU A 298 21.97 -4.07 19.48
C GLU A 298 22.61 -2.70 19.26
N ILE A 299 21.82 -1.62 19.16
CA ILE A 299 22.30 -0.28 18.79
C ILE A 299 22.19 0.69 19.96
N PHE A 300 21.01 0.74 20.59
CA PHE A 300 20.72 1.69 21.66
C PHE A 300 21.67 1.60 22.87
N PRO A 301 22.14 0.41 23.29
CA PRO A 301 23.15 0.31 24.35
C PRO A 301 24.48 1.00 23.99
N LEU A 302 24.89 1.00 22.73
CA LEU A 302 26.10 1.69 22.26
C LEU A 302 25.91 3.21 22.33
N ILE A 303 24.71 3.69 21.97
CA ILE A 303 24.36 5.12 22.06
C ILE A 303 24.39 5.59 23.52
N LEU A 304 23.84 4.79 24.44
CA LEU A 304 23.78 5.14 25.87
C LEU A 304 25.17 5.27 26.53
N GLN A 305 26.23 4.70 25.96
CA GLN A 305 27.59 4.87 26.46
C GLN A 305 28.08 6.32 26.34
N GLN A 306 27.62 7.04 25.30
CA GLN A 306 28.02 8.43 25.03
C GLN A 306 26.92 9.44 25.35
N LEU A 307 25.65 9.02 25.24
CA LEU A 307 24.47 9.83 25.51
C LEU A 307 23.64 9.17 26.62
N PRO A 308 24.11 9.17 27.88
CA PRO A 308 23.50 8.39 28.95
C PRO A 308 22.07 8.79 29.27
N ASP A 309 21.67 10.02 28.90
CA ASP A 309 20.35 10.57 29.19
C ASP A 309 19.30 10.45 28.10
N VAL A 310 19.69 10.06 26.90
CA VAL A 310 18.79 10.01 25.75
C VAL A 310 17.68 8.97 25.95
N ARG A 311 16.46 9.31 25.54
CA ARG A 311 15.32 8.38 25.50
C ARG A 311 15.00 7.97 24.07
N PHE A 312 14.37 6.81 23.92
CA PHE A 312 13.86 6.31 22.67
C PHE A 312 12.33 6.15 22.73
N HIS A 313 11.64 6.95 21.91
CA HIS A 313 10.19 7.00 21.81
C HIS A 313 9.71 6.19 20.62
N ILE A 314 8.76 5.27 20.83
CA ILE A 314 8.25 4.37 19.80
C ILE A 314 6.73 4.56 19.68
N ALA A 315 6.27 5.08 18.54
CA ALA A 315 4.84 5.24 18.25
C ALA A 315 4.38 4.31 17.11
N GLY A 316 3.09 4.01 17.07
CA GLY A 316 2.50 3.22 15.99
C GLY A 316 1.29 2.38 16.39
N SER A 317 0.45 2.07 15.41
CA SER A 317 -0.70 1.17 15.58
C SER A 317 -0.25 -0.30 15.72
N ASP A 318 -1.10 -1.13 16.32
CA ASP A 318 -0.94 -2.60 16.36
C ASP A 318 0.33 -3.10 17.06
N MET A 319 0.90 -2.27 17.95
CA MET A 319 2.16 -2.56 18.63
C MET A 319 2.08 -3.88 19.42
N PRO A 320 2.88 -4.92 19.11
CA PRO A 320 2.81 -6.22 19.78
C PRO A 320 3.41 -6.18 21.18
N TYR A 321 3.14 -7.23 21.97
CA TYR A 321 3.70 -7.35 23.31
C TYR A 321 5.23 -7.30 23.32
N SER A 322 5.90 -7.91 22.33
CA SER A 322 7.36 -7.90 22.21
C SER A 322 7.95 -6.49 22.18
N VAL A 323 7.26 -5.53 21.53
CA VAL A 323 7.68 -4.12 21.50
C VAL A 323 7.26 -3.39 22.79
N ARG A 324 6.05 -3.63 23.30
CA ARG A 324 5.58 -3.02 24.56
C ARG A 324 6.45 -3.42 25.76
N ALA A 325 6.97 -4.65 25.75
CA ALA A 325 7.84 -5.17 26.80
C ALA A 325 9.23 -4.51 26.85
N LEU A 326 9.62 -3.75 25.81
CA LEU A 326 10.86 -2.95 25.83
C LEU A 326 10.78 -1.75 26.77
N LYS A 327 9.61 -1.44 27.33
CA LYS A 327 9.39 -0.31 28.22
C LYS A 327 10.41 -0.30 29.37
N SER A 328 11.09 0.82 29.52
CA SER A 328 12.08 1.05 30.56
C SER A 328 12.16 2.54 30.90
N ARG A 329 13.11 2.95 31.75
CA ARG A 329 13.38 4.37 32.01
C ARG A 329 13.84 5.13 30.75
N ARG A 330 14.41 4.43 29.76
CA ARG A 330 15.01 5.02 28.55
C ARG A 330 14.27 4.67 27.26
N ILE A 331 13.35 3.71 27.27
CA ILE A 331 12.55 3.32 26.10
C ILE A 331 11.08 3.47 26.46
N ASP A 332 10.35 4.24 25.65
CA ASP A 332 8.93 4.51 25.82
C ASP A 332 8.12 4.03 24.61
N PRO A 333 7.53 2.82 24.68
CA PRO A 333 6.57 2.33 23.69
C PRO A 333 5.21 2.96 23.93
N ILE A 334 4.93 4.05 23.21
CA ILE A 334 3.73 4.89 23.38
C ILE A 334 2.49 4.22 22.80
N GLY A 335 2.65 3.43 21.73
CA GLY A 335 1.53 2.86 20.98
C GLY A 335 0.95 3.84 19.98
N PHE A 336 -0.36 3.70 19.69
CA PHE A 336 -1.04 4.53 18.71
C PHE A 336 -1.18 5.97 19.19
N VAL A 337 -0.82 6.93 18.34
CA VAL A 337 -1.01 8.36 18.58
C VAL A 337 -1.77 8.95 17.40
N ARG A 338 -2.84 9.70 17.68
CA ARG A 338 -3.70 10.30 16.64
C ARG A 338 -2.99 11.45 15.92
N ASP A 339 -2.31 12.30 16.69
CA ASP A 339 -1.47 13.38 16.15
C ASP A 339 0.01 13.09 16.45
N VAL A 340 0.76 12.85 15.37
CA VAL A 340 2.20 12.58 15.39
C VAL A 340 3.04 13.85 15.35
N THR A 341 2.43 15.00 15.03
CA THR A 341 3.12 16.28 14.84
C THR A 341 4.00 16.68 16.02
N PRO A 342 3.53 16.61 17.29
CA PRO A 342 4.35 16.99 18.43
C PRO A 342 5.59 16.10 18.58
N TRP A 343 5.49 14.82 18.19
CA TRP A 343 6.59 13.87 18.28
C TRP A 343 7.67 14.17 17.25
N PHE A 344 7.28 14.42 15.99
CA PHE A 344 8.22 14.85 14.98
C PHE A 344 8.88 16.18 15.31
N GLN A 345 8.13 17.15 15.84
CA GLN A 345 8.64 18.49 16.18
C GLN A 345 9.57 18.52 17.39
N ARG A 346 9.41 17.62 18.36
CA ARG A 346 10.24 17.59 19.57
C ARG A 346 11.43 16.64 19.51
N ALA A 347 11.37 15.61 18.66
CA ALA A 347 12.44 14.63 18.56
C ALA A 347 13.72 15.27 18.01
N ARG A 348 14.88 14.81 18.48
CA ARG A 348 16.20 15.23 18.00
C ARG A 348 16.64 14.45 16.78
N VAL A 349 16.46 13.13 16.79
CA VAL A 349 16.84 12.25 15.68
C VAL A 349 15.74 11.24 15.42
N PHE A 350 15.36 11.09 14.15
CA PHE A 350 14.55 9.96 13.74
C PHE A 350 15.45 8.76 13.39
N VAL A 351 15.13 7.59 13.92
CA VAL A 351 15.87 6.37 13.62
C VAL A 351 15.00 5.41 12.82
N ALA A 352 15.54 4.85 11.74
CA ALA A 352 14.88 3.82 10.94
C ALA A 352 15.86 2.68 10.59
N PRO A 353 16.20 1.81 11.56
CA PRO A 353 17.19 0.74 11.44
C PRO A 353 16.59 -0.52 10.78
N LEU A 354 16.02 -0.37 9.59
CA LEU A 354 15.34 -1.45 8.88
C LEU A 354 16.36 -2.43 8.29
N ARG A 355 16.29 -3.71 8.66
CA ARG A 355 17.16 -4.76 8.09
C ARG A 355 16.61 -5.38 6.82
N HIS A 356 15.28 -5.32 6.63
CA HIS A 356 14.59 -5.82 5.45
C HIS A 356 13.32 -5.01 5.14
N GLY A 357 12.74 -5.26 3.95
CA GLY A 357 11.55 -4.59 3.44
C GLY A 357 11.63 -4.35 1.93
N ALA A 358 10.57 -3.81 1.35
CA ALA A 358 10.52 -3.34 -0.03
C ALA A 358 9.76 -2.01 -0.12
N GLY A 359 9.98 -1.26 -1.20
CA GLY A 359 9.27 -0.01 -1.48
C GLY A 359 9.71 1.16 -0.61
N MET A 360 9.08 2.31 -0.82
CA MET A 360 9.45 3.55 -0.14
C MET A 360 8.89 3.63 1.29
N LYS A 361 9.72 4.04 2.25
CA LYS A 361 9.33 4.10 3.67
C LYS A 361 8.71 5.45 4.02
N GLY A 362 7.38 5.49 4.09
CA GLY A 362 6.63 6.72 4.40
C GLY A 362 7.07 7.41 5.70
N LYS A 363 7.54 6.66 6.70
CA LYS A 363 8.05 7.21 7.97
C LYS A 363 9.31 8.08 7.81
N VAL A 364 10.19 7.71 6.87
CA VAL A 364 11.44 8.43 6.59
C VAL A 364 11.09 9.73 5.87
N GLY A 365 10.26 9.67 4.83
CA GLY A 365 9.75 10.85 4.13
C GLY A 365 8.97 11.79 5.05
N GLN A 366 8.15 11.25 5.95
CA GLN A 366 7.43 12.06 6.95
C GLN A 366 8.41 12.76 7.90
N SER A 367 9.44 12.09 8.40
CA SER A 367 10.47 12.71 9.23
C SER A 367 11.16 13.88 8.53
N LEU A 368 11.60 13.66 7.29
CA LEU A 368 12.23 14.70 6.48
C LEU A 368 11.27 15.86 6.19
N ALA A 369 9.98 15.58 5.96
CA ALA A 369 8.95 16.61 5.76
C ALA A 369 8.79 17.54 6.98
N PHE A 370 9.01 17.03 8.20
CA PHE A 370 9.02 17.80 9.46
C PHE A 370 10.38 18.44 9.78
N GLY A 371 11.38 18.28 8.91
CA GLY A 371 12.74 18.74 9.17
C GLY A 371 13.41 18.00 10.31
N LEU A 372 13.01 16.77 10.60
CA LEU A 372 13.67 15.91 11.57
C LEU A 372 14.72 15.05 10.84
N PRO A 373 16.02 15.27 11.08
CA PRO A 373 17.08 14.48 10.48
C PRO A 373 16.96 12.99 10.82
N VAL A 374 17.32 12.17 9.83
CA VAL A 374 17.14 10.71 9.88
C VAL A 374 18.50 10.01 9.91
N VAL A 375 18.61 9.00 10.78
CA VAL A 375 19.58 7.91 10.65
C VAL A 375 18.83 6.66 10.19
N THR A 376 19.28 6.07 9.09
CA THR A 376 18.62 4.89 8.50
C THR A 376 19.63 3.94 7.86
N THR A 377 19.16 2.79 7.41
CA THR A 377 19.92 1.83 6.61
C THR A 377 19.71 2.10 5.12
N ARG A 378 20.48 1.44 4.25
CA ARG A 378 20.22 1.46 2.80
C ARG A 378 18.81 0.95 2.47
N VAL A 379 18.31 -0.03 3.22
CA VAL A 379 16.94 -0.56 3.10
C VAL A 379 15.88 0.48 3.48
N GLY A 380 16.14 1.31 4.49
CA GLY A 380 15.23 2.39 4.87
C GLY A 380 15.28 3.60 3.95
N ALA A 381 16.42 3.81 3.26
CA ALA A 381 16.63 4.87 2.27
C ALA A 381 16.09 4.56 0.86
N GLU A 382 15.65 3.33 0.60
CA GLU A 382 15.20 2.85 -0.71
C GLU A 382 14.13 3.77 -1.33
N GLY A 383 14.31 4.10 -2.62
CA GLY A 383 13.38 4.90 -3.40
C GLY A 383 13.33 6.39 -3.07
N MET A 384 14.04 6.86 -2.04
CA MET A 384 13.95 8.25 -1.57
C MET A 384 15.00 9.19 -2.14
N GLY A 385 16.06 8.68 -2.79
CA GLY A 385 17.18 9.52 -3.25
C GLY A 385 18.00 10.08 -2.10
N LEU A 386 18.09 9.35 -0.98
CA LEU A 386 18.92 9.76 0.16
C LEU A 386 20.39 9.49 -0.10
N THR A 387 21.24 10.40 0.34
CA THR A 387 22.69 10.30 0.27
C THR A 387 23.29 10.60 1.64
N HIS A 388 24.19 9.72 2.07
CA HIS A 388 24.87 9.81 3.37
C HIS A 388 25.57 11.16 3.53
N GLU A 389 25.37 11.80 4.69
CA GLU A 389 25.91 13.12 5.07
C GLU A 389 25.44 14.31 4.23
N ILE A 390 24.57 14.10 3.24
CA ILE A 390 23.98 15.18 2.44
C ILE A 390 22.57 15.49 2.93
N ASN A 391 21.69 14.49 2.99
CA ASN A 391 20.28 14.65 3.37
C ASN A 391 19.77 13.58 4.35
N ALA A 392 20.62 12.62 4.72
CA ALA A 392 20.40 11.65 5.78
C ALA A 392 21.74 11.08 6.27
N MET A 393 21.75 10.41 7.43
CA MET A 393 22.84 9.51 7.81
C MET A 393 22.45 8.08 7.44
N ILE A 394 23.33 7.36 6.74
CA ILE A 394 23.07 6.00 6.26
C ILE A 394 24.16 5.07 6.78
N ALA A 395 23.78 4.07 7.56
CA ALA A 395 24.68 3.04 8.07
C ALA A 395 23.91 1.72 8.19
N ASP A 396 24.55 0.60 7.82
CA ASP A 396 23.90 -0.72 7.80
C ASP A 396 24.29 -1.62 8.97
N ASP A 397 25.44 -1.39 9.60
CA ASP A 397 25.89 -2.12 10.78
C ASP A 397 25.58 -1.37 12.07
N ARG A 398 25.48 -2.11 13.19
CA ARG A 398 25.09 -1.55 14.49
C ARG A 398 26.03 -0.48 15.03
N VAL A 399 27.34 -0.58 14.74
CA VAL A 399 28.35 0.34 15.28
C VAL A 399 28.28 1.65 14.50
N GLY A 400 28.36 1.57 13.16
CA GLY A 400 28.22 2.74 12.30
C GLY A 400 26.86 3.45 12.48
N PHE A 401 25.78 2.70 12.72
CA PHE A 401 24.48 3.29 13.02
C PHE A 401 24.49 4.06 14.35
N ALA A 402 25.07 3.49 15.42
CA ALA A 402 25.18 4.16 16.71
C ALA A 402 26.03 5.44 16.59
N GLU A 403 27.19 5.36 15.91
CA GLU A 403 28.07 6.51 15.66
C GLU A 403 27.36 7.61 14.87
N ALA A 404 26.59 7.24 13.83
CA ALA A 404 25.78 8.18 13.06
C ALA A 404 24.73 8.88 13.92
N VAL A 405 24.05 8.16 14.83
CA VAL A 405 23.11 8.77 15.79
C VAL A 405 23.84 9.72 16.72
N ILE A 406 24.95 9.30 17.33
CA ILE A 406 25.71 10.12 18.28
C ILE A 406 26.20 11.41 17.61
N ARG A 407 26.79 11.31 16.41
CA ARG A 407 27.29 12.47 15.67
C ARG A 407 26.15 13.43 15.31
N LEU A 408 25.04 12.92 14.79
CA LEU A 408 23.89 13.75 14.43
C LEU A 408 23.20 14.38 15.64
N TYR A 409 23.23 13.69 16.80
CA TYR A 409 22.70 14.21 18.04
C TYR A 409 23.57 15.37 18.59
N SER A 410 24.90 15.27 18.47
CA SER A 410 25.84 16.21 19.09
C SER A 410 26.35 17.35 18.18
N ASP A 411 26.11 17.29 16.87
CA ASP A 411 26.55 18.31 15.90
C ASP A 411 25.35 19.11 15.34
N ASP A 412 25.07 20.27 15.93
CA ASP A 412 24.00 21.18 15.49
C ASP A 412 24.18 21.65 14.03
N ARG A 413 25.42 21.81 13.55
CA ARG A 413 25.68 22.25 12.17
C ARG A 413 25.31 21.16 11.19
N LEU A 414 25.73 19.92 11.45
CA LEU A 414 25.31 18.76 10.66
C LEU A 414 23.79 18.61 10.70
N TRP A 415 23.19 18.69 11.89
CA TRP A 415 21.75 18.58 12.09
C TRP A 415 20.97 19.57 11.21
N LEU A 416 21.35 20.86 11.25
CA LEU A 416 20.68 21.92 10.47
C LEU A 416 20.83 21.69 8.96
N ARG A 417 22.02 21.28 8.49
CA ARG A 417 22.24 20.95 7.07
C ARG A 417 21.35 19.80 6.62
N LEU A 418 21.34 18.67 7.35
CA LEU A 418 20.53 17.50 6.99
C LEU A 418 19.04 17.79 7.09
N SER A 419 18.61 18.58 8.09
CA SER A 419 17.22 19.03 8.23
C SER A 419 16.75 19.82 7.01
N SER A 420 17.56 20.80 6.57
CA SER A 420 17.26 21.62 5.40
C SER A 420 17.25 20.79 4.11
N ALA A 421 18.31 20.01 3.87
CA ALA A 421 18.46 19.21 2.66
C ALA A 421 17.38 18.11 2.54
N GLY A 422 17.02 17.48 3.65
CA GLY A 422 15.94 16.51 3.72
C GLY A 422 14.58 17.11 3.36
N ARG A 423 14.26 18.29 3.90
CA ARG A 423 13.02 19.01 3.56
C ARG A 423 12.97 19.42 2.10
N GLU A 424 14.07 19.94 1.57
CA GLU A 424 14.16 20.35 0.17
C GLU A 424 13.93 19.17 -0.76
N LEU A 425 14.53 18.01 -0.47
CA LEU A 425 14.30 16.77 -1.21
C LEU A 425 12.82 16.38 -1.22
N VAL A 426 12.16 16.37 -0.05
CA VAL A 426 10.73 16.08 0.04
C VAL A 426 9.92 17.11 -0.73
N GLY A 427 10.20 18.40 -0.58
CA GLY A 427 9.52 19.48 -1.30
C GLY A 427 9.60 19.32 -2.82
N ARG A 428 10.76 18.93 -3.34
CA ARG A 428 11.01 18.77 -4.77
C ARG A 428 10.38 17.51 -5.36
N SER A 429 10.45 16.39 -4.64
CA SER A 429 10.19 15.06 -5.22
C SER A 429 8.96 14.36 -4.66
N PHE A 430 8.53 14.67 -3.44
CA PHE A 430 7.50 13.91 -2.71
C PHE A 430 6.39 14.79 -2.11
N SER A 431 6.39 16.10 -2.41
CA SER A 431 5.31 17.01 -2.03
C SER A 431 4.02 16.72 -2.81
N ARG A 432 2.90 17.26 -2.35
CA ARG A 432 1.63 17.21 -3.08
C ARG A 432 1.79 17.76 -4.50
N GLU A 433 2.46 18.90 -4.64
CA GLU A 433 2.70 19.57 -5.91
C GLU A 433 3.63 18.76 -6.82
N ALA A 434 4.67 18.15 -6.25
CA ALA A 434 5.57 17.28 -7.01
C ALA A 434 4.86 16.04 -7.54
N VAL A 435 4.08 15.37 -6.69
CA VAL A 435 3.40 14.14 -7.07
C VAL A 435 2.20 14.41 -7.98
N ARG A 436 1.47 15.52 -7.81
CA ARG A 436 0.41 15.95 -8.74
C ARG A 436 0.91 15.99 -10.19
N ARG A 437 2.11 16.51 -10.45
CA ARG A 437 2.73 16.56 -11.80
C ARG A 437 2.95 15.18 -12.41
N VAL A 438 3.15 14.15 -11.59
CA VAL A 438 3.37 12.75 -12.03
C VAL A 438 2.04 11.99 -12.13
N LEU A 439 1.04 12.39 -11.34
CA LEU A 439 -0.27 11.73 -11.28
C LEU A 439 -1.12 12.04 -12.52
N THR A 440 -1.10 13.27 -13.05
CA THR A 440 -1.95 13.65 -14.20
C THR A 440 -1.75 12.77 -15.45
N PRO A 441 -0.50 12.47 -15.90
CA PRO A 441 -0.29 11.63 -17.08
C PRO A 441 -0.69 10.16 -16.90
N VAL A 442 -0.82 9.70 -15.65
CA VAL A 442 -1.11 8.29 -15.30
C VAL A 442 -2.58 7.92 -15.52
N LEU A 443 -3.49 8.91 -15.50
CA LEU A 443 -4.93 8.70 -15.44
C LEU A 443 -5.57 8.34 -16.79
N GLY A 444 -4.76 8.15 -17.83
CA GLY A 444 -5.17 7.93 -19.21
C GLY A 444 -5.41 9.27 -19.90
N SER A 445 -4.48 9.70 -20.75
CA SER A 445 -4.68 10.86 -21.63
C SER A 445 -5.85 10.54 -22.58
N ASN A 446 -6.89 11.38 -22.56
CA ASN A 446 -7.76 11.52 -23.73
C ASN A 446 -7.01 12.44 -24.70
N GLU A 447 -6.03 11.90 -25.42
CA GLU A 447 -5.65 12.45 -26.72
C GLU A 447 -6.16 11.53 -27.83
#